data_AF-C6A421-F1
#
_entry.id   AF-C6A421-F1
#
_cell.length_a   1.000
_cell.length_b   1.000
_cell.length_c   1.000
_cell.angle_alpha   90.00
_cell.angle_beta   90.00
_cell.angle_gamma   90.00
#
_symmetry.space_group_name_H-M   'P 1'
#
loop_
_entity.id
_entity.type
_entity.pdbx_description
1 polymer ?
#
loop_
_entity_poly.entity_id
_entity_poly.type
_entity_poly.pdbx_seq_one_letter_code
_entity_poly.pdbx_strand_id
1 'polypeptide(L)'
;MDFIPYLNFLSRWLLFLAVAYKTTKTREKRWGLITTALLINALDVESYILTPLGVSIKSGAYDVAAKIPNFLIAGLLVWGSIQLKKERSDFKDVTILGIFVVAAYIWLFLLASEFFDRFEHSFTIKSLFPSFAFGASFIYLGYTLRSYVISKKTLEELFPIGLILLGALNLTYPFTRNIQAIAPAMFLLAAIFRLMAVIGALKFAIYPAAIFAKPKEQMPSKIRGTFMFKSKEELKKAIPNFFDQNVIMITRELPKDKVPENMLVYWLTKMEEDTIKADGKIYPISPTRIDVLLHLLTKNLESGYNAVYIDGFEYLMIENGFDIVIKFLLDLKDRVLNKGDVITLIIDPRILTDKQMALLEREFGKGR
;
A
#
# COMPACT_ATOMS: atom_id res chain seq x y z
N MET A 1 -9.69 -20.26 30.62
CA MET A 1 -9.12 -19.84 29.32
C MET A 1 -10.11 -20.04 28.17
N ASP A 2 -11.36 -20.40 28.46
CA ASP A 2 -12.32 -20.88 27.46
C ASP A 2 -12.85 -19.79 26.52
N PHE A 3 -12.61 -18.51 26.83
CA PHE A 3 -12.99 -17.40 25.97
C PHE A 3 -12.05 -17.18 24.77
N ILE A 4 -10.80 -17.68 24.82
CA ILE A 4 -9.76 -17.40 23.80
C ILE A 4 -10.18 -17.85 22.38
N PRO A 5 -10.76 -19.06 22.19
CA PRO A 5 -11.32 -19.48 20.91
C PRO A 5 -12.37 -18.51 20.36
N TYR A 6 -13.32 -18.07 21.20
CA TYR A 6 -14.38 -17.14 20.82
C TYR A 6 -13.82 -15.76 20.43
N LEU A 7 -12.84 -15.26 21.19
CA LEU A 7 -12.18 -14.00 20.86
C LEU A 7 -11.42 -14.08 19.54
N ASN A 8 -10.75 -15.21 19.26
CA ASN A 8 -10.11 -15.44 17.97
C ASN A 8 -11.12 -15.45 16.83
N PHE A 9 -12.21 -16.20 16.99
CA PHE A 9 -13.28 -16.26 16.00
C PHE A 9 -13.82 -14.86 15.70
N LEU A 10 -14.22 -14.11 16.74
CA LEU A 10 -14.78 -12.78 16.60
C LEU A 10 -13.79 -11.79 15.97
N SER A 11 -12.53 -11.79 16.41
CA SER A 11 -11.51 -10.87 15.88
C SER A 11 -11.23 -11.08 14.39
N ARG A 12 -11.33 -12.32 13.88
CA ARG A 12 -11.21 -12.60 12.43
C ARG A 12 -12.36 -11.95 11.64
N TRP A 13 -13.59 -12.11 12.12
CA TRP A 13 -14.77 -11.50 11.51
C TRP A 13 -14.74 -9.97 11.57
N LEU A 14 -14.36 -9.39 12.70
CA LEU A 14 -14.24 -7.94 12.84
C LEU A 14 -13.20 -7.36 11.86
N LEU A 15 -12.05 -8.02 11.68
CA LEU A 15 -11.03 -7.57 10.74
C LEU A 15 -11.52 -7.63 9.31
N PHE A 16 -12.17 -8.74 8.93
CA PHE A 16 -12.83 -8.86 7.63
C PHE A 16 -13.85 -7.73 7.42
N LEU A 17 -14.77 -7.51 8.35
CA LEU A 17 -15.83 -6.50 8.23
C LEU A 17 -15.27 -5.07 8.13
N ALA A 18 -14.24 -4.75 8.91
CA ALA A 18 -13.57 -3.44 8.87
C ALA A 18 -12.97 -3.15 7.47
N VAL A 19 -12.31 -4.14 6.87
CA VAL A 19 -11.72 -3.99 5.53
C VAL A 19 -12.80 -4.08 4.44
N ALA A 20 -13.82 -4.92 4.61
CA ALA A 20 -14.96 -5.00 3.69
C ALA A 20 -15.71 -3.66 3.61
N TYR A 21 -15.89 -2.98 4.74
CA TYR A 21 -16.46 -1.63 4.77
C TYR A 21 -15.64 -0.62 3.96
N LYS A 22 -14.30 -0.67 4.04
CA LYS A 22 -13.43 0.13 3.17
C LYS A 22 -13.68 -0.19 1.70
N THR A 23 -13.67 -1.47 1.35
CA THR A 23 -13.83 -1.96 -0.04
C THR A 23 -15.15 -1.53 -0.65
N THR A 24 -16.26 -1.67 0.08
CA THR A 24 -17.60 -1.27 -0.42
C THR A 24 -17.72 0.24 -0.57
N LYS A 25 -17.12 1.01 0.34
CA LYS A 25 -17.11 2.48 0.32
C LYS A 25 -16.26 3.03 -0.83
N THR A 26 -15.07 2.48 -1.09
CA THR A 26 -14.16 3.01 -2.14
C THR A 26 -14.37 2.37 -3.51
N ARG A 27 -14.96 1.17 -3.58
CA ARG A 27 -15.10 0.36 -4.80
C ARG A 27 -13.78 0.11 -5.54
N GLU A 28 -12.65 0.20 -4.83
CA GLU A 28 -11.33 -0.05 -5.38
C GLU A 28 -11.06 -1.56 -5.46
N LYS A 29 -10.80 -2.06 -6.69
CA LYS A 29 -10.54 -3.49 -6.96
C LYS A 29 -9.47 -4.12 -6.05
N ARG A 30 -8.47 -3.31 -5.68
CA ARG A 30 -7.29 -3.69 -4.87
C ARG A 30 -7.69 -4.18 -3.47
N TRP A 31 -8.65 -3.50 -2.86
CA TRP A 31 -9.18 -3.87 -1.56
C TRP A 31 -10.09 -5.09 -1.64
N GLY A 32 -10.71 -5.35 -2.78
CA GLY A 32 -11.47 -6.57 -3.04
C GLY A 32 -10.66 -7.84 -2.77
N LEU A 33 -9.43 -7.92 -3.31
CA LEU A 33 -8.54 -9.07 -3.08
C LEU A 33 -8.22 -9.27 -1.58
N ILE A 34 -7.91 -8.17 -0.88
CA ILE A 34 -7.58 -8.20 0.54
C ILE A 34 -8.81 -8.60 1.37
N THR A 35 -9.98 -8.04 1.07
CA THR A 35 -11.25 -8.40 1.71
C THR A 35 -11.58 -9.87 1.51
N THR A 36 -11.43 -10.40 0.29
CA THR A 36 -11.67 -11.84 0.01
C THR A 36 -10.71 -12.71 0.80
N ALA A 37 -9.43 -12.35 0.88
CA ALA A 37 -8.46 -13.07 1.70
C ALA A 37 -8.85 -13.08 3.19
N LEU A 38 -9.27 -11.94 3.73
CA LEU A 38 -9.71 -11.83 5.13
C LEU A 38 -11.03 -12.57 5.38
N LEU A 39 -11.93 -12.65 4.40
CA LEU A 39 -13.13 -13.49 4.48
C LEU A 39 -12.75 -14.97 4.57
N ILE A 40 -11.85 -15.44 3.72
CA ILE A 40 -11.33 -16.81 3.80
C ILE A 40 -10.67 -17.03 5.17
N ASN A 41 -9.95 -16.04 5.71
CA ASN A 41 -9.40 -16.14 7.07
C ASN A 41 -10.46 -16.21 8.17
N ALA A 42 -11.59 -15.51 8.02
CA ALA A 42 -12.71 -15.59 8.95
C ALA A 42 -13.41 -16.97 8.91
N LEU A 43 -13.39 -17.62 7.75
CA LEU A 43 -13.94 -18.96 7.51
C LEU A 43 -12.91 -20.09 7.71
N ASP A 44 -11.69 -19.76 8.13
CA ASP A 44 -10.57 -20.69 8.19
C ASP A 44 -10.79 -21.86 9.17
N VAL A 45 -10.28 -23.03 8.78
CA VAL A 45 -10.54 -24.34 9.40
C VAL A 45 -9.50 -24.60 10.48
N GLU A 46 -9.69 -24.05 11.68
CA GLU A 46 -8.81 -24.27 12.84
C GLU A 46 -9.57 -24.96 13.98
N SER A 47 -9.14 -26.18 14.33
CA SER A 47 -9.82 -27.01 15.34
C SER A 47 -9.82 -26.37 16.73
N TYR A 48 -8.78 -25.61 17.08
CA TYR A 48 -8.72 -24.89 18.37
C TYR A 48 -9.84 -23.84 18.48
N ILE A 49 -10.26 -23.25 17.37
CA ILE A 49 -11.29 -22.21 17.33
C ILE A 49 -12.68 -22.83 17.17
N LEU A 50 -12.81 -23.84 16.28
CA LEU A 50 -14.10 -24.38 15.85
C LEU A 50 -14.67 -25.43 16.80
N THR A 51 -13.83 -26.25 17.45
CA THR A 51 -14.30 -27.31 18.37
C THR A 51 -15.10 -26.73 19.54
N PRO A 52 -14.66 -25.64 20.21
CA PRO A 52 -15.44 -25.00 21.27
C PRO A 52 -16.77 -24.40 20.79
N LEU A 53 -16.92 -24.13 19.49
CA LEU A 53 -18.16 -23.64 18.87
C LEU A 53 -19.11 -24.78 18.47
N GLY A 54 -18.79 -26.03 18.81
CA GLY A 54 -19.59 -27.21 18.46
C GLY A 54 -19.36 -27.73 17.04
N VAL A 55 -18.37 -27.21 16.32
CA VAL A 55 -18.04 -27.63 14.96
C VAL A 55 -16.89 -28.64 15.02
N SER A 56 -17.19 -29.90 14.74
CA SER A 56 -16.19 -30.97 14.64
C SER A 56 -15.75 -31.18 13.20
N ILE A 57 -14.44 -31.28 12.99
CA ILE A 57 -13.84 -31.53 11.67
C ILE A 57 -13.37 -32.99 11.65
N LYS A 58 -13.68 -33.72 10.57
CA LYS A 58 -13.20 -35.09 10.39
C LYS A 58 -11.68 -35.10 10.39
N SER A 59 -11.06 -35.91 11.25
CA SER A 59 -9.60 -35.98 11.45
C SER A 59 -8.84 -36.21 10.14
N GLY A 60 -9.30 -37.15 9.31
CA GLY A 60 -8.65 -37.46 8.02
C GLY A 60 -8.71 -36.33 6.99
N ALA A 61 -9.61 -35.36 7.13
CA ALA A 61 -9.69 -34.20 6.24
C ALA A 61 -8.96 -32.97 6.79
N TYR A 62 -8.69 -32.93 8.11
CA TYR A 62 -8.17 -31.74 8.78
C TYR A 62 -6.79 -31.33 8.26
N ASP A 63 -5.90 -32.29 8.05
CA ASP A 63 -4.51 -32.05 7.64
C ASP A 63 -4.39 -31.28 6.33
N VAL A 64 -5.33 -31.49 5.41
CA VAL A 64 -5.40 -30.79 4.13
C VAL A 64 -6.29 -29.56 4.24
N ALA A 65 -7.49 -29.70 4.81
CA ALA A 65 -8.48 -28.64 4.89
C ALA A 65 -7.99 -27.41 5.68
N ALA A 66 -7.20 -27.61 6.72
CA ALA A 66 -6.60 -26.52 7.51
C ALA A 66 -5.44 -25.79 6.79
N LYS A 67 -4.94 -26.31 5.67
CA LYS A 67 -3.79 -25.73 4.94
C LYS A 67 -4.19 -25.06 3.63
N ILE A 68 -5.30 -25.46 3.01
CA ILE A 68 -5.85 -24.81 1.81
C ILE A 68 -6.06 -23.30 2.03
N PRO A 69 -6.73 -22.84 3.10
CA PRO A 69 -6.93 -21.41 3.34
C PRO A 69 -5.62 -20.63 3.40
N ASN A 70 -4.57 -21.18 4.01
CA ASN A 70 -3.28 -20.51 4.14
C ASN A 70 -2.67 -20.12 2.79
N PHE A 71 -2.73 -21.03 1.80
CA PHE A 71 -2.23 -20.74 0.45
C PHE A 71 -3.11 -19.75 -0.30
N LEU A 72 -4.44 -19.89 -0.23
CA LEU A 72 -5.37 -18.97 -0.89
C LEU A 72 -5.23 -17.55 -0.34
N ILE A 73 -5.17 -17.42 0.98
CA ILE A 73 -4.98 -16.16 1.67
C ILE A 73 -3.63 -15.55 1.27
N ALA A 74 -2.55 -16.34 1.30
CA ALA A 74 -1.23 -15.84 0.93
C ALA A 74 -1.19 -15.30 -0.51
N GLY A 75 -1.73 -16.05 -1.49
CA GLY A 75 -1.78 -15.60 -2.87
C GLY A 75 -2.59 -14.31 -3.07
N LEU A 76 -3.77 -14.23 -2.44
CA LEU A 76 -4.64 -13.06 -2.52
C LEU A 76 -4.04 -11.83 -1.83
N LEU A 77 -3.43 -12.00 -0.65
CA LEU A 77 -2.77 -10.90 0.07
C LEU A 77 -1.55 -10.39 -0.68
N VAL A 78 -0.71 -11.28 -1.25
CA VAL A 78 0.44 -10.87 -2.06
C VAL A 78 -0.02 -10.11 -3.31
N TRP A 79 -1.01 -10.63 -4.03
CA TRP A 79 -1.53 -9.93 -5.21
C TRP A 79 -2.19 -8.59 -4.84
N GLY A 80 -3.04 -8.57 -3.81
CA GLY A 80 -3.63 -7.33 -3.29
C GLY A 80 -2.57 -6.29 -2.92
N SER A 81 -1.49 -6.72 -2.26
CA SER A 81 -0.36 -5.86 -1.91
C SER A 81 0.38 -5.31 -3.13
N ILE A 82 0.62 -6.15 -4.16
CA ILE A 82 1.23 -5.70 -5.42
C ILE A 82 0.35 -4.62 -6.08
N GLN A 83 -0.97 -4.78 -6.08
CA GLN A 83 -1.88 -3.77 -6.63
C GLN A 83 -1.97 -2.51 -5.78
N LEU A 84 -1.79 -2.60 -4.46
CA LEU A 84 -1.66 -1.41 -3.62
C LEU A 84 -0.38 -0.63 -3.95
N LYS A 85 0.73 -1.33 -4.17
CA LYS A 85 2.03 -0.75 -4.51
C LYS A 85 2.07 -0.19 -5.94
N LYS A 86 1.58 -0.94 -6.92
CA LYS A 86 1.64 -0.63 -8.35
C LYS A 86 0.24 -0.62 -8.97
N GLU A 87 0.03 0.22 -9.96
CA GLU A 87 -1.26 0.34 -10.63
C GLU A 87 -1.61 -0.88 -11.50
N ARG A 88 -0.59 -1.51 -12.08
CA ARG A 88 -0.67 -2.74 -12.87
C ARG A 88 0.43 -3.70 -12.42
N SER A 89 0.16 -5.00 -12.52
CA SER A 89 1.15 -6.05 -12.26
C SER A 89 2.02 -6.27 -13.49
N ASP A 90 3.33 -6.45 -13.30
CA ASP A 90 4.26 -6.73 -14.39
C ASP A 90 4.39 -8.24 -14.63
N PHE A 91 4.99 -8.65 -15.73
CA PHE A 91 5.21 -10.07 -16.06
C PHE A 91 5.92 -10.84 -14.92
N LYS A 92 6.88 -10.21 -14.25
CA LYS A 92 7.59 -10.79 -13.10
C LYS A 92 6.63 -11.08 -11.93
N ASP A 93 5.70 -10.17 -11.65
CA ASP A 93 4.73 -10.30 -10.57
C ASP A 93 3.80 -11.50 -10.84
N VAL A 94 3.32 -11.63 -12.08
CA VAL A 94 2.49 -12.76 -12.53
C VAL A 94 3.25 -14.08 -12.46
N THR A 95 4.52 -14.09 -12.90
CA THR A 95 5.37 -15.29 -12.87
C THR A 95 5.61 -15.78 -11.45
N ILE A 96 5.91 -14.87 -10.51
CA ILE A 96 6.09 -15.21 -9.09
C ILE A 96 4.82 -15.82 -8.50
N LEU A 97 3.64 -15.22 -8.78
CA LEU A 97 2.37 -15.77 -8.34
C LEU A 97 2.07 -17.14 -8.98
N GLY A 98 2.41 -17.34 -10.25
CA GLY A 98 2.26 -18.63 -10.93
C GLY A 98 3.12 -19.72 -10.29
N ILE A 99 4.40 -19.44 -10.03
CA ILE A 99 5.32 -20.36 -9.33
C ILE A 99 4.77 -20.70 -7.95
N PHE A 100 4.27 -19.70 -7.21
CA PHE A 100 3.67 -19.92 -5.89
C PHE A 100 2.45 -20.85 -5.96
N VAL A 101 1.54 -20.67 -6.92
CA VAL A 101 0.35 -21.52 -7.08
C VAL A 101 0.76 -22.97 -7.40
N VAL A 102 1.74 -23.18 -8.27
CA VAL A 102 2.26 -24.52 -8.59
C VAL A 102 2.89 -25.17 -7.35
N ALA A 103 3.72 -24.44 -6.61
CA ALA A 103 4.32 -24.94 -5.38
C ALA A 103 3.26 -25.28 -4.31
N ALA A 104 2.24 -24.44 -4.16
CA ALA A 104 1.13 -24.68 -3.24
C ALA A 104 0.33 -25.94 -3.64
N TYR A 105 0.08 -26.13 -4.94
CA TYR A 105 -0.59 -27.33 -5.45
C TYR A 105 0.22 -28.60 -5.17
N ILE A 106 1.51 -28.60 -5.49
CA ILE A 106 2.42 -29.73 -5.20
C ILE A 106 2.41 -30.03 -3.70
N TRP A 107 2.47 -29.00 -2.86
CA TRP A 107 2.44 -29.19 -1.41
C TRP A 107 1.13 -29.81 -0.92
N LEU A 108 -0.02 -29.34 -1.41
CA LEU A 108 -1.33 -29.91 -1.07
C LEU A 108 -1.46 -31.36 -1.55
N PHE A 109 -0.92 -31.68 -2.73
CA PHE A 109 -0.85 -33.05 -3.22
C PHE A 109 -0.02 -33.95 -2.30
N LEU A 110 1.16 -33.48 -1.88
CA LEU A 110 2.00 -34.21 -0.92
C LEU A 110 1.31 -34.37 0.45
N LEU A 111 0.56 -33.35 0.91
CA LEU A 111 -0.23 -33.43 2.15
C LEU A 111 -1.36 -34.44 2.08
N ALA A 112 -1.96 -34.63 0.90
CA ALA A 112 -3.02 -35.62 0.68
C ALA A 112 -2.48 -37.05 0.51
N SER A 113 -1.16 -37.23 0.52
CA SER A 113 -0.48 -38.52 0.44
C SER A 113 0.22 -38.87 1.76
N GLU A 114 0.69 -40.11 1.89
CA GLU A 114 1.48 -40.57 3.05
C GLU A 114 2.92 -40.00 3.07
N PHE A 115 3.29 -39.15 2.11
CA PHE A 115 4.65 -38.65 1.94
C PHE A 115 5.22 -38.00 3.21
N PHE A 116 4.41 -37.23 3.93
CA PHE A 116 4.86 -36.53 5.14
C PHE A 116 4.73 -37.36 6.42
N ASP A 117 3.98 -38.46 6.40
CA ASP A 117 3.74 -39.29 7.58
C ASP A 117 4.96 -40.12 7.97
N ARG A 118 5.90 -40.31 7.05
CA ARG A 118 7.19 -40.98 7.30
C ARG A 118 8.16 -40.18 8.19
N PHE A 119 7.87 -38.92 8.50
CA PHE A 119 8.74 -38.07 9.30
C PHE A 119 8.27 -37.96 10.75
N GLU A 120 9.21 -38.01 11.68
CA GLU A 120 8.97 -37.95 13.14
C GLU A 120 8.24 -36.66 13.58
N HIS A 121 8.48 -35.54 12.90
CA HIS A 121 7.79 -34.26 13.11
C HIS A 121 6.81 -33.91 11.98
N SER A 122 5.95 -34.88 11.63
CA SER A 122 5.02 -34.77 10.50
C SER A 122 4.19 -33.47 10.53
N PHE A 123 3.62 -33.07 11.67
CA PHE A 123 2.85 -31.82 11.76
C PHE A 123 3.67 -30.56 11.41
N THR A 124 4.87 -30.44 11.98
CA THR A 124 5.73 -29.25 11.79
C THR A 124 6.13 -29.14 10.33
N ILE A 125 6.55 -30.25 9.72
CA ILE A 125 6.90 -30.28 8.30
C ILE A 125 5.67 -29.95 7.46
N LYS A 126 4.54 -30.63 7.64
CA LYS A 126 3.27 -30.40 6.93
C LYS A 126 2.83 -28.93 6.98
N SER A 127 3.05 -28.27 8.12
CA SER A 127 2.63 -26.88 8.36
C SER A 127 3.64 -25.82 7.90
N LEU A 128 4.89 -26.18 7.64
CA LEU A 128 5.98 -25.22 7.44
C LEU A 128 5.71 -24.26 6.27
N PHE A 129 5.56 -24.80 5.06
CA PHE A 129 5.35 -23.96 3.88
C PHE A 129 4.01 -23.20 3.91
N PRO A 130 2.85 -23.81 4.23
CA PRO A 130 1.58 -23.08 4.35
C PRO A 130 1.65 -21.94 5.36
N SER A 131 2.17 -22.19 6.57
CA SER A 131 2.26 -21.17 7.62
C SER A 131 3.26 -20.07 7.27
N PHE A 132 4.35 -20.40 6.59
CA PHE A 132 5.33 -19.40 6.14
C PHE A 132 4.76 -18.51 5.04
N ALA A 133 4.10 -19.11 4.04
CA ALA A 133 3.40 -18.36 2.99
C ALA A 133 2.35 -17.42 3.60
N PHE A 134 1.53 -17.95 4.50
CA PHE A 134 0.50 -17.19 5.21
C PHE A 134 1.11 -16.03 6.04
N GLY A 135 2.06 -16.32 6.93
CA GLY A 135 2.68 -15.31 7.79
C GLY A 135 3.44 -14.24 7.00
N ALA A 136 4.24 -14.64 6.01
CA ALA A 136 4.98 -13.71 5.16
C ALA A 136 4.05 -12.80 4.34
N SER A 137 2.91 -13.30 3.87
CA SER A 137 1.95 -12.50 3.11
C SER A 137 1.30 -11.40 3.97
N PHE A 138 1.01 -11.67 5.24
CA PHE A 138 0.52 -10.66 6.19
C PHE A 138 1.57 -9.59 6.49
N ILE A 139 2.83 -9.99 6.68
CA ILE A 139 3.95 -9.06 6.87
C ILE A 139 4.09 -8.18 5.62
N TYR A 140 4.06 -8.78 4.43
CA TYR A 140 4.18 -8.04 3.17
C TYR A 140 3.03 -7.05 2.96
N LEU A 141 1.79 -7.45 3.27
CA LEU A 141 0.64 -6.54 3.23
C LEU A 141 0.81 -5.40 4.24
N GLY A 142 1.14 -5.71 5.49
CA GLY A 142 1.33 -4.68 6.52
C GLY A 142 2.45 -3.71 6.16
N TYR A 143 3.58 -4.19 5.63
CA TYR A 143 4.65 -3.35 5.11
C TYR A 143 4.18 -2.45 3.96
N THR A 144 3.41 -3.00 3.02
CA THR A 144 2.87 -2.27 1.87
C THR A 144 1.89 -1.19 2.32
N LEU A 145 0.96 -1.52 3.20
CA LEU A 145 0.00 -0.58 3.76
C LEU A 145 0.72 0.58 4.47
N ARG A 146 1.71 0.27 5.33
CA ARG A 146 2.51 1.28 6.03
C ARG A 146 3.33 2.18 5.11
N SER A 147 3.75 1.67 3.96
CA SER A 147 4.67 2.38 3.05
C SER A 147 3.95 3.23 2.00
N TYR A 148 2.76 2.80 1.57
CA TYR A 148 2.07 3.36 0.40
C TYR A 148 0.65 3.88 0.69
N VAL A 149 0.01 3.46 1.79
CA VAL A 149 -1.44 3.68 1.98
C VAL A 149 -1.75 4.44 3.27
N ILE A 150 -1.06 4.14 4.37
CA ILE A 150 -1.41 4.60 5.71
C ILE A 150 -0.38 5.61 6.21
N SER A 151 -0.88 6.69 6.79
CA SER A 151 -0.03 7.70 7.42
C SER A 151 0.64 7.12 8.65
N LYS A 152 1.97 7.28 8.73
CA LYS A 152 2.72 6.93 9.93
C LYS A 152 2.26 7.82 11.10
N LYS A 153 2.38 7.30 12.32
CA LYS A 153 2.18 8.04 13.59
C LYS A 153 0.75 8.52 13.84
N THR A 154 -0.23 7.86 13.21
CA THR A 154 -1.65 7.99 13.55
C THR A 154 -2.18 6.66 14.08
N LEU A 155 -3.37 6.67 14.68
CA LEU A 155 -4.04 5.44 15.14
C LEU A 155 -4.25 4.43 13.99
N GLU A 156 -4.27 4.89 12.74
CA GLU A 156 -4.35 4.04 11.55
C GLU A 156 -3.15 3.10 11.41
N GLU A 157 -1.98 3.46 11.97
CA GLU A 157 -0.76 2.64 11.92
C GLU A 157 -0.93 1.32 12.70
N LEU A 158 -1.91 1.23 13.61
CA LEU A 158 -2.27 -0.04 14.23
C LEU A 158 -2.74 -1.08 13.21
N PHE A 159 -3.27 -0.67 12.05
CA PHE A 159 -3.65 -1.57 10.99
C PHE A 159 -2.46 -2.37 10.46
N PRO A 160 -1.44 -1.74 9.84
CA PRO A 160 -0.30 -2.46 9.32
C PRO A 160 0.55 -3.10 10.41
N ILE A 161 0.71 -2.47 11.58
CA ILE A 161 1.46 -3.07 12.70
C ILE A 161 0.79 -4.35 13.18
N GLY A 162 -0.52 -4.34 13.38
CA GLY A 162 -1.29 -5.52 13.77
C GLY A 162 -1.15 -6.66 12.77
N LEU A 163 -1.16 -6.37 11.46
CA LEU A 163 -0.94 -7.37 10.42
C LEU A 163 0.49 -7.93 10.42
N ILE A 164 1.52 -7.08 10.60
CA ILE A 164 2.92 -7.53 10.66
C ILE A 164 3.13 -8.44 11.87
N LEU A 165 2.65 -8.05 13.05
CA LEU A 165 2.77 -8.84 14.27
C LEU A 165 2.00 -10.16 14.15
N LEU A 166 0.80 -10.13 13.58
CA LEU A 166 0.04 -11.35 13.28
C LEU A 166 0.79 -12.27 12.32
N GLY A 167 1.39 -11.72 11.26
CA GLY A 167 2.17 -12.49 10.30
C GLY A 167 3.40 -13.13 10.94
N ALA A 168 4.16 -12.36 11.73
CA ALA A 168 5.32 -12.84 12.48
C ALA A 168 4.96 -13.97 13.45
N LEU A 169 3.83 -13.83 14.15
CA LEU A 169 3.31 -14.86 15.04
C LEU A 169 3.01 -16.16 14.27
N ASN A 170 2.41 -16.08 13.09
CA ASN A 170 2.09 -17.25 12.27
C ASN A 170 3.31 -17.96 11.68
N LEU A 171 4.44 -17.27 11.50
CA LEU A 171 5.70 -17.93 11.12
C LEU A 171 6.16 -18.94 12.19
N THR A 172 5.80 -18.72 13.46
CA THR A 172 6.14 -19.63 14.56
C THR A 172 5.15 -20.78 14.75
N TYR A 173 3.99 -20.75 14.08
CA TYR A 173 2.91 -21.71 14.27
C TYR A 173 3.33 -23.18 14.11
N PRO A 174 4.16 -23.57 13.12
CA PRO A 174 4.59 -24.97 12.95
C PRO A 174 5.30 -25.56 14.17
N PHE A 175 5.89 -24.72 15.02
CA PHE A 175 6.67 -25.11 16.19
C PHE A 175 5.88 -24.93 17.49
N THR A 176 5.01 -23.92 17.55
CA THR A 176 4.33 -23.55 18.81
C THR A 176 2.97 -24.20 18.99
N ARG A 177 2.29 -24.63 17.92
CA ARG A 177 0.90 -25.12 17.98
C ARG A 177 0.70 -26.36 18.85
N ASN A 178 1.68 -27.25 18.90
CA ASN A 178 1.60 -28.52 19.64
C ASN A 178 2.12 -28.40 21.09
N ILE A 179 2.62 -27.22 21.49
CA ILE A 179 3.09 -26.97 22.85
C ILE A 179 1.90 -26.47 23.68
N GLN A 180 1.28 -27.38 24.44
CA GLN A 180 0.05 -27.08 25.21
C GLN A 180 0.19 -25.88 26.17
N ALA A 181 1.37 -25.69 26.76
CA ALA A 181 1.65 -24.59 27.68
C ALA A 181 1.64 -23.21 26.98
N ILE A 182 1.95 -23.15 25.69
CA ILE A 182 2.18 -21.89 24.95
C ILE A 182 1.03 -21.61 23.96
N ALA A 183 0.41 -22.64 23.39
CA ALA A 183 -0.61 -22.50 22.35
C ALA A 183 -1.75 -21.53 22.72
N PRO A 184 -2.37 -21.59 23.93
CA PRO A 184 -3.42 -20.64 24.29
C PRO A 184 -2.96 -19.17 24.28
N ALA A 185 -1.74 -18.91 24.75
CA ALA A 185 -1.15 -17.57 24.75
C ALA A 185 -0.89 -17.07 23.33
N MET A 186 -0.42 -17.94 22.42
CA MET A 186 -0.23 -17.59 21.00
C MET A 186 -1.56 -17.25 20.34
N PHE A 187 -2.62 -18.02 20.58
CA PHE A 187 -3.95 -17.69 20.07
C PHE A 187 -4.46 -16.37 20.65
N LEU A 188 -4.25 -16.09 21.94
CA LEU A 188 -4.61 -14.81 22.54
C LEU A 188 -3.87 -13.63 21.87
N LEU A 189 -2.56 -13.75 21.66
CA LEU A 189 -1.76 -12.74 20.94
C LEU A 189 -2.26 -12.54 19.51
N ALA A 190 -2.62 -13.62 18.81
CA ALA A 190 -3.18 -13.54 17.46
C ALA A 190 -4.49 -12.72 17.45
N ALA A 191 -5.35 -12.91 18.44
CA ALA A 191 -6.58 -12.12 18.57
C ALA A 191 -6.29 -10.65 18.89
N ILE A 192 -5.34 -10.37 19.80
CA ILE A 192 -4.93 -9.01 20.15
C ILE A 192 -4.39 -8.27 18.92
N PHE A 193 -3.49 -8.89 18.16
CA PHE A 193 -2.92 -8.28 16.96
C PHE A 193 -3.97 -8.05 15.86
N ARG A 194 -4.95 -8.95 15.72
CA ARG A 194 -6.12 -8.71 14.83
C ARG A 194 -6.97 -7.54 15.32
N LEU A 195 -7.24 -7.41 16.62
CA LEU A 195 -8.00 -6.29 17.17
C LEU A 195 -7.28 -4.96 17.02
N MET A 196 -5.95 -4.93 17.21
CA MET A 196 -5.12 -3.78 16.85
C MET A 196 -5.32 -3.42 15.38
N ALA A 197 -5.27 -4.44 14.50
CA ALA A 197 -5.48 -4.25 13.07
C ALA A 197 -6.88 -3.68 12.75
N VAL A 198 -7.93 -4.17 13.43
CA VAL A 198 -9.31 -3.69 13.31
C VAL A 198 -9.42 -2.21 13.68
N ILE A 199 -8.86 -1.80 14.82
CA ILE A 199 -8.94 -0.42 15.30
C ILE A 199 -8.33 0.53 14.27
N GLY A 200 -7.14 0.20 13.77
CA GLY A 200 -6.50 1.00 12.71
C GLY A 200 -7.30 0.99 11.41
N ALA A 201 -7.82 -0.17 11.00
CA ALA A 201 -8.57 -0.32 9.74
C ALA A 201 -9.88 0.48 9.77
N LEU A 202 -10.62 0.45 10.89
CA LEU A 202 -11.84 1.24 11.05
C LEU A 202 -11.55 2.73 11.05
N LYS A 203 -10.50 3.19 11.75
CA LYS A 203 -10.10 4.60 11.73
C LYS A 203 -9.79 5.05 10.30
N PHE A 204 -8.98 4.27 9.58
CA PHE A 204 -8.60 4.52 8.19
C PHE A 204 -9.80 4.46 7.21
N ALA A 205 -10.78 3.59 7.45
CA ALA A 205 -11.95 3.45 6.58
C ALA A 205 -12.99 4.58 6.79
N ILE A 206 -13.16 5.02 8.04
CA ILE A 206 -14.12 6.06 8.39
C ILE A 206 -13.53 7.46 8.13
N TYR A 207 -12.31 7.71 8.62
CA TYR A 207 -11.63 9.01 8.58
C TYR A 207 -10.23 8.85 7.96
N PRO A 208 -10.11 8.61 6.65
CA PRO A 208 -8.80 8.47 6.02
C PRO A 208 -7.98 9.73 6.31
N ALA A 209 -6.86 9.57 7.03
CA ALA A 209 -5.90 10.65 7.25
C ALA A 209 -5.53 11.27 5.90
N ALA A 210 -5.39 12.59 5.91
CA ALA A 210 -5.50 13.57 4.84
C ALA A 210 -4.66 13.38 3.55
N ILE A 211 -4.01 12.24 3.32
CA ILE A 211 -3.24 11.93 2.10
C ILE A 211 -4.08 12.11 0.81
N PHE A 212 -5.42 12.12 0.94
CA PHE A 212 -6.38 12.41 -0.14
C PHE A 212 -7.25 13.62 0.19
N ALA A 213 -6.66 14.76 0.57
CA ALA A 213 -7.40 16.01 0.69
C ALA A 213 -8.04 16.33 -0.66
N LYS A 214 -9.30 15.94 -0.87
CA LYS A 214 -10.02 16.35 -2.08
C LYS A 214 -10.12 17.87 -2.05
N PRO A 215 -9.86 18.56 -3.17
CA PRO A 215 -10.18 19.97 -3.24
C PRO A 215 -11.67 20.17 -2.93
N LYS A 216 -12.02 21.21 -2.16
CA LYS A 216 -13.41 21.46 -1.74
C LYS A 216 -14.35 21.66 -2.93
N GLU A 217 -13.83 22.20 -4.03
CA GLU A 217 -14.52 22.37 -5.29
C GLU A 217 -13.75 21.68 -6.42
N GLN A 218 -14.45 20.88 -7.22
CA GLN A 218 -13.90 20.34 -8.46
C GLN A 218 -13.94 21.42 -9.54
N MET A 219 -12.78 21.95 -9.89
CA MET A 219 -12.65 22.90 -10.98
C MET A 219 -12.32 22.15 -12.27
N PRO A 220 -13.03 22.37 -13.38
CA PRO A 220 -12.60 21.83 -14.66
C PRO A 220 -11.24 22.43 -15.05
N SER A 221 -10.36 21.60 -15.63
CA SER A 221 -9.06 22.08 -16.12
C SER A 221 -9.27 23.15 -17.19
N LYS A 222 -8.75 24.36 -16.93
CA LYS A 222 -8.83 25.49 -17.87
C LYS A 222 -7.62 25.56 -18.81
N ILE A 223 -6.51 24.93 -18.40
CA ILE A 223 -5.23 24.96 -19.11
C ILE A 223 -4.80 23.51 -19.30
N ARG A 224 -4.34 23.18 -20.51
CA ARG A 224 -3.91 21.82 -20.85
C ARG A 224 -2.51 21.82 -21.45
N GLY A 225 -1.79 20.73 -21.26
CA GLY A 225 -0.50 20.49 -21.90
C GLY A 225 0.66 20.49 -20.93
N THR A 226 1.85 20.63 -21.50
CA THR A 226 3.11 20.62 -20.78
C THR A 226 3.83 21.93 -20.99
N PHE A 227 4.42 22.45 -19.93
CA PHE A 227 5.22 23.67 -20.02
C PHE A 227 6.49 23.56 -19.22
N MET A 228 7.54 24.19 -19.72
CA MET A 228 8.80 24.36 -19.02
C MET A 228 9.14 25.85 -18.94
N PHE A 229 9.49 26.29 -17.73
CA PHE A 229 9.89 27.67 -17.45
C PHE A 229 11.14 27.70 -16.58
N LYS A 230 11.85 28.82 -16.59
CA LYS A 230 13.05 29.00 -15.76
C LYS A 230 12.72 29.44 -14.34
N SER A 231 11.55 30.04 -14.14
CA SER A 231 11.11 30.48 -12.82
C SER A 231 9.59 30.55 -12.70
N LYS A 232 9.12 30.60 -11.45
CA LYS A 232 7.69 30.77 -11.12
C LYS A 232 7.12 32.08 -11.68
N GLU A 233 7.93 33.14 -11.74
CA GLU A 233 7.54 34.44 -12.28
C GLU A 233 7.30 34.37 -13.79
N GLU A 234 8.12 33.62 -14.52
CA GLU A 234 7.94 33.39 -15.95
C GLU A 234 6.65 32.62 -16.23
N LEU A 235 6.37 31.57 -15.44
CA LEU A 235 5.08 30.87 -15.48
C LEU A 235 3.91 31.82 -15.22
N LYS A 236 3.97 32.64 -14.17
CA LYS A 236 2.89 33.59 -13.85
C LYS A 236 2.66 34.64 -14.94
N LYS A 237 3.70 35.01 -15.70
CA LYS A 237 3.55 35.92 -16.83
C LYS A 237 2.91 35.25 -18.04
N ALA A 238 3.34 34.03 -18.36
CA ALA A 238 2.83 33.29 -19.51
C ALA A 238 1.43 32.72 -19.27
N ILE A 239 1.15 32.26 -18.05
CA ILE A 239 -0.09 31.61 -17.64
C ILE A 239 -0.52 32.15 -16.26
N PRO A 240 -1.08 33.38 -16.19
CA PRO A 240 -1.45 34.03 -14.93
C PRO A 240 -2.40 33.20 -14.05
N ASN A 241 -3.32 32.48 -14.68
CA ASN A 241 -4.39 31.73 -14.00
C ASN A 241 -3.98 30.29 -13.68
N PHE A 242 -2.69 29.93 -13.79
CA PHE A 242 -2.23 28.56 -13.53
C PHE A 242 -2.58 28.10 -12.11
N PHE A 243 -2.38 28.98 -11.12
CA PHE A 243 -2.60 28.69 -9.70
C PHE A 243 -4.07 28.81 -9.25
N ASP A 244 -4.97 29.20 -10.15
CA ASP A 244 -6.42 29.20 -9.88
C ASP A 244 -7.01 27.79 -9.98
N GLN A 245 -6.25 26.83 -10.53
CA GLN A 245 -6.64 25.43 -10.67
C GLN A 245 -6.39 24.64 -9.38
N ASN A 246 -6.82 23.38 -9.32
CA ASN A 246 -6.50 22.49 -8.21
C ASN A 246 -5.07 21.96 -8.41
N VAL A 247 -4.09 22.59 -7.75
CA VAL A 247 -2.67 22.41 -8.01
C VAL A 247 -2.03 21.46 -7.02
N ILE A 248 -1.27 20.49 -7.53
CA ILE A 248 -0.29 19.74 -6.76
C ILE A 248 1.07 20.38 -7.00
N MET A 249 1.66 20.95 -5.95
CA MET A 249 2.98 21.55 -5.97
C MET A 249 4.00 20.56 -5.40
N ILE A 250 5.04 20.26 -6.16
CA ILE A 250 6.22 19.51 -5.70
C ILE A 250 7.34 20.54 -5.56
N THR A 251 7.82 20.77 -4.35
CA THR A 251 8.86 21.78 -4.14
C THR A 251 9.82 21.44 -3.03
N ARG A 252 11.07 21.92 -3.14
CA ARG A 252 12.04 21.90 -2.03
C ARG A 252 11.83 23.06 -1.07
N GLU A 253 11.24 24.16 -1.52
CA GLU A 253 11.04 25.36 -0.69
C GLU A 253 9.69 25.30 0.02
N LEU A 254 9.74 25.23 1.35
CA LEU A 254 8.52 25.24 2.15
C LEU A 254 7.81 26.60 1.98
N PRO A 255 6.52 26.62 1.62
CA PRO A 255 5.77 27.87 1.51
C PRO A 255 5.75 28.61 2.85
N LYS A 256 6.12 29.90 2.83
CA LYS A 256 6.13 30.76 4.03
C LYS A 256 4.72 31.22 4.42
N ASP A 257 3.84 31.35 3.44
CA ASP A 257 2.45 31.78 3.60
C ASP A 257 1.51 30.59 3.76
N LYS A 258 0.28 30.87 4.23
CA LYS A 258 -0.77 29.87 4.34
C LYS A 258 -1.09 29.27 2.96
N VAL A 259 -1.08 27.94 2.87
CA VAL A 259 -1.35 27.22 1.62
C VAL A 259 -2.85 27.37 1.24
N PRO A 260 -3.16 27.83 0.01
CA PRO A 260 -4.54 27.92 -0.50
C PRO A 260 -5.32 26.60 -0.43
N GLU A 261 -6.66 26.64 -0.46
CA GLU A 261 -7.49 25.41 -0.37
C GLU A 261 -7.44 24.52 -1.61
N ASN A 262 -7.20 25.10 -2.78
CA ASN A 262 -7.02 24.42 -4.04
C ASN A 262 -5.59 23.87 -4.23
N MET A 263 -4.70 24.00 -3.23
CA MET A 263 -3.30 23.60 -3.36
C MET A 263 -2.91 22.49 -2.38
N LEU A 264 -2.23 21.47 -2.91
CA LEU A 264 -1.56 20.41 -2.17
C LEU A 264 -0.06 20.54 -2.37
N VAL A 265 0.74 20.42 -1.31
CA VAL A 265 2.19 20.61 -1.38
C VAL A 265 2.91 19.34 -0.98
N TYR A 266 3.69 18.77 -1.90
CA TYR A 266 4.72 17.78 -1.62
C TYR A 266 6.05 18.48 -1.39
N TRP A 267 6.44 18.58 -0.12
CA TRP A 267 7.70 19.19 0.29
C TRP A 267 8.83 18.16 0.25
N LEU A 268 9.76 18.33 -0.69
CA LEU A 268 10.93 17.46 -0.85
C LEU A 268 11.92 17.74 0.28
N THR A 269 12.00 16.83 1.25
CA THR A 269 12.87 16.99 2.43
C THR A 269 13.37 15.66 2.97
N LYS A 270 14.58 15.68 3.54
CA LYS A 270 15.13 14.57 4.35
C LYS A 270 14.72 14.66 5.82
N MET A 271 14.13 15.78 6.24
CA MET A 271 13.66 15.93 7.61
C MET A 271 12.52 14.95 7.88
N GLU A 272 12.56 14.32 9.05
CA GLU A 272 11.50 13.40 9.46
C GLU A 272 10.16 14.14 9.54
N GLU A 273 9.09 13.44 9.13
CA GLU A 273 7.72 13.97 8.97
C GLU A 273 7.18 14.68 10.24
N ASP A 274 7.79 14.43 11.40
CA ASP A 274 7.41 14.86 12.75
C ASP A 274 7.66 16.33 13.06
N THR A 275 8.46 17.04 12.27
CA THR A 275 8.79 18.45 12.55
C THR A 275 7.84 19.44 11.88
N ILE A 276 6.92 18.96 11.05
CA ILE A 276 6.02 19.82 10.29
C ILE A 276 4.66 19.87 10.96
N LYS A 277 4.34 21.02 11.54
CA LYS A 277 2.98 21.35 11.98
C LYS A 277 2.08 21.36 10.73
N ALA A 278 1.49 20.23 10.41
CA ALA A 278 0.67 20.05 9.22
C ALA A 278 -0.64 20.84 9.35
N ASP A 279 -0.80 21.89 8.53
CA ASP A 279 -2.12 22.45 8.19
C ASP A 279 -2.86 21.54 7.17
N GLY A 280 -2.68 20.21 7.28
CA GLY A 280 -3.30 19.18 6.43
C GLY A 280 -2.96 19.20 4.92
N LYS A 281 -2.21 20.19 4.43
CA LYS A 281 -1.94 20.41 2.99
C LYS A 281 -0.48 20.29 2.57
N ILE A 282 0.44 20.28 3.52
CA ILE A 282 1.87 20.14 3.27
C ILE A 282 2.30 18.73 3.70
N TYR A 283 2.86 18.00 2.75
CA TYR A 283 3.28 16.61 2.89
C TYR A 283 4.79 16.52 2.70
N PRO A 284 5.56 16.30 3.76
CA PRO A 284 6.97 15.94 3.61
C PRO A 284 7.10 14.65 2.81
N ILE A 285 8.02 14.63 1.86
CA ILE A 285 8.41 13.41 1.17
C ILE A 285 9.91 13.40 0.91
N SER A 286 10.54 12.27 1.24
CA SER A 286 11.95 12.07 0.89
C SER A 286 12.12 12.09 -0.62
N PRO A 287 13.09 12.84 -1.16
CA PRO A 287 13.38 12.86 -2.60
C PRO A 287 13.77 11.48 -3.14
N THR A 288 14.26 10.57 -2.30
CA THR A 288 14.62 9.19 -2.67
C THR A 288 13.41 8.25 -2.81
N ARG A 289 12.22 8.67 -2.40
CA ARG A 289 10.97 7.88 -2.47
C ARG A 289 10.16 8.23 -3.72
N ILE A 290 10.81 8.30 -4.89
CA ILE A 290 10.18 8.70 -6.16
C ILE A 290 8.95 7.85 -6.50
N ASP A 291 9.01 6.53 -6.32
CA ASP A 291 7.87 5.64 -6.60
C ASP A 291 6.65 5.97 -5.73
N VAL A 292 6.90 6.34 -4.47
CA VAL A 292 5.83 6.74 -3.54
C VAL A 292 5.27 8.08 -3.97
N LEU A 293 6.12 9.04 -4.34
CA LEU A 293 5.69 10.34 -4.85
C LEU A 293 4.79 10.17 -6.08
N LEU A 294 5.21 9.38 -7.07
CA LEU A 294 4.40 9.12 -8.28
C LEU A 294 3.03 8.51 -7.95
N HIS A 295 3.00 7.55 -7.03
CA HIS A 295 1.76 6.94 -6.56
C HIS A 295 0.82 7.98 -5.93
N LEU A 296 1.35 8.81 -5.03
CA LEU A 296 0.60 9.86 -4.35
C LEU A 296 0.08 10.92 -5.32
N LEU A 297 0.91 11.40 -6.26
CA LEU A 297 0.50 12.34 -7.30
C LEU A 297 -0.64 11.78 -8.14
N THR A 298 -0.51 10.53 -8.60
CA THR A 298 -1.56 9.84 -9.36
C THR A 298 -2.87 9.82 -8.61
N LYS A 299 -2.83 9.48 -7.31
CA LYS A 299 -4.02 9.44 -6.46
C LYS A 299 -4.68 10.79 -6.25
N ASN A 300 -3.90 11.86 -6.16
CA ASN A 300 -4.44 13.21 -6.05
C ASN A 300 -5.04 13.70 -7.37
N LEU A 301 -4.42 13.37 -8.50
CA LEU A 301 -5.03 13.60 -9.81
C LEU A 301 -6.36 12.83 -9.96
N GLU A 302 -6.50 11.64 -9.38
CA GLU A 302 -7.80 10.90 -9.34
C GLU A 302 -8.82 11.55 -8.41
N SER A 303 -8.35 12.33 -7.45
CA SER A 303 -9.17 12.95 -6.40
C SER A 303 -9.74 14.32 -6.79
N GLY A 304 -9.33 14.89 -7.93
CA GLY A 304 -9.85 16.15 -8.48
C GLY A 304 -8.82 17.28 -8.61
N TYR A 305 -7.54 17.00 -8.33
CA TYR A 305 -6.46 17.90 -8.73
C TYR A 305 -6.20 17.79 -10.23
N ASN A 306 -5.93 18.91 -10.89
CA ASN A 306 -5.91 19.03 -12.35
C ASN A 306 -4.74 19.89 -12.88
N ALA A 307 -3.81 20.28 -12.00
CA ALA A 307 -2.58 20.96 -12.35
C ALA A 307 -1.42 20.43 -11.51
N VAL A 308 -0.25 20.24 -12.12
CA VAL A 308 0.98 19.82 -11.43
C VAL A 308 2.05 20.88 -11.65
N TYR A 309 2.63 21.38 -10.56
CA TYR A 309 3.74 22.33 -10.57
C TYR A 309 4.95 21.67 -9.92
N ILE A 310 6.08 21.64 -10.62
CA ILE A 310 7.30 20.99 -10.15
C ILE A 310 8.43 22.02 -10.06
N ASP A 311 8.96 22.20 -8.87
CA ASP A 311 9.99 23.18 -8.52
C ASP A 311 10.96 22.58 -7.49
N GLY A 312 11.75 21.63 -7.97
CA GLY A 312 12.64 20.79 -7.17
C GLY A 312 13.23 19.64 -7.97
N PHE A 313 13.25 19.78 -9.30
CA PHE A 313 13.75 18.76 -10.20
C PHE A 313 15.25 18.53 -9.98
N GLU A 314 15.99 19.61 -9.79
CA GLU A 314 17.40 19.67 -9.37
C GLU A 314 17.64 18.72 -8.21
N TYR A 315 16.79 18.79 -7.19
CA TYR A 315 16.97 18.06 -5.96
C TYR A 315 16.63 16.57 -6.12
N LEU A 316 15.56 16.25 -6.85
CA LEU A 316 15.26 14.86 -7.23
C LEU A 316 16.41 14.24 -8.02
N MET A 317 16.99 15.01 -8.95
CA MET A 317 18.08 14.57 -9.82
C MET A 317 19.37 14.31 -9.05
N ILE A 318 19.72 15.19 -8.10
CA ILE A 318 20.89 14.99 -7.22
C ILE A 318 20.76 13.70 -6.41
N GLU A 319 19.55 13.39 -5.91
CA GLU A 319 19.34 12.27 -5.00
C GLU A 319 19.15 10.92 -5.70
N ASN A 320 18.67 10.90 -6.95
CA ASN A 320 18.32 9.67 -7.66
C ASN A 320 19.04 9.48 -9.01
N GLY A 321 19.68 10.52 -9.53
CA GLY A 321 20.25 10.54 -10.88
C GLY A 321 19.21 10.89 -11.97
N PHE A 322 19.70 11.49 -13.07
CA PHE A 322 18.86 12.00 -14.15
C PHE A 322 17.95 10.94 -14.78
N ASP A 323 18.48 9.74 -15.07
CA ASP A 323 17.74 8.69 -15.77
C ASP A 323 16.51 8.18 -14.99
N ILE A 324 16.58 8.18 -13.67
CA ILE A 324 15.45 7.79 -12.81
C ILE A 324 14.40 8.91 -12.79
N VAL A 325 14.84 10.16 -12.63
CA VAL A 325 13.94 11.31 -12.52
C VAL A 325 13.25 11.60 -13.85
N ILE A 326 13.93 11.46 -14.99
CA ILE A 326 13.30 11.68 -16.29
C ILE A 326 12.21 10.65 -16.57
N LYS A 327 12.42 9.37 -16.22
CA LYS A 327 11.37 8.33 -16.32
C LYS A 327 10.17 8.68 -15.45
N PHE A 328 10.41 9.08 -14.21
CA PHE A 328 9.37 9.57 -13.32
C PHE A 328 8.58 10.74 -13.91
N LEU A 329 9.27 11.74 -14.48
CA LEU A 329 8.63 12.90 -15.11
C LEU A 329 7.80 12.51 -16.32
N LEU A 330 8.29 11.61 -17.17
CA LEU A 330 7.57 11.11 -18.35
C LEU A 330 6.33 10.32 -17.94
N ASP A 331 6.46 9.43 -16.95
CA ASP A 331 5.33 8.67 -16.40
C ASP A 331 4.26 9.61 -15.81
N LEU A 332 4.69 10.64 -15.07
CA LEU A 332 3.80 11.64 -14.50
C LEU A 332 3.14 12.50 -15.59
N LYS A 333 3.91 12.93 -16.60
CA LYS A 333 3.42 13.68 -17.76
C LYS A 333 2.28 12.92 -18.44
N ASP A 334 2.50 11.65 -18.77
CA ASP A 334 1.50 10.83 -19.45
C ASP A 334 0.23 10.69 -18.61
N ARG A 335 0.36 10.53 -17.29
CA ARG A 335 -0.79 10.45 -16.35
C ARG A 335 -1.60 11.75 -16.30
N VAL A 336 -0.93 12.90 -16.28
CA VAL A 336 -1.56 14.23 -16.27
C VAL A 336 -2.26 14.49 -17.61
N LEU A 337 -1.57 14.29 -18.73
CA LEU A 337 -2.11 14.58 -20.06
C LEU A 337 -3.28 13.67 -20.44
N ASN A 338 -3.28 12.41 -20.02
CA ASN A 338 -4.39 11.48 -20.25
C ASN A 338 -5.71 11.95 -19.63
N LYS A 339 -5.68 12.84 -18.63
CA LYS A 339 -6.88 13.45 -18.03
C LYS A 339 -7.25 14.79 -18.64
N GLY A 340 -6.43 15.29 -19.56
CA GLY A 340 -6.58 16.64 -20.11
C GLY A 340 -6.21 17.73 -19.10
N ASP A 341 -5.27 17.42 -18.20
CA ASP A 341 -4.76 18.33 -17.17
C ASP A 341 -3.47 19.03 -17.64
N VAL A 342 -2.85 19.87 -16.78
CA VAL A 342 -1.60 20.58 -17.08
C VAL A 342 -0.46 20.18 -16.14
N ILE A 343 0.75 20.07 -16.68
CA ILE A 343 1.98 19.92 -15.90
C ILE A 343 2.99 21.00 -16.29
N THR A 344 3.58 21.63 -15.28
CA THR A 344 4.63 22.63 -15.45
C THR A 344 5.87 22.23 -14.68
N LEU A 345 7.01 22.30 -15.35
CA LEU A 345 8.34 22.10 -14.79
C LEU A 345 9.08 23.44 -14.69
N ILE A 346 9.53 23.79 -13.50
CA ILE A 346 10.49 24.87 -13.27
C ILE A 346 11.88 24.26 -13.21
N ILE A 347 12.79 24.77 -14.05
CA ILE A 347 14.15 24.25 -14.13
C ILE A 347 15.17 25.35 -14.40
N ASP A 348 16.29 25.31 -13.69
CA ASP A 348 17.45 26.12 -14.05
C ASP A 348 18.24 25.44 -15.17
N PRO A 349 18.35 26.00 -16.39
CA PRO A 349 19.07 25.37 -17.49
C PRO A 349 20.56 25.13 -17.20
N ARG A 350 21.15 25.82 -16.21
CA ARG A 350 22.59 25.76 -15.90
C ARG A 350 23.03 24.46 -15.24
N ILE A 351 22.10 23.70 -14.65
CA ILE A 351 22.38 22.44 -13.94
C ILE A 351 22.35 21.20 -14.85
N LEU A 352 21.99 21.37 -16.12
CA LEU A 352 21.84 20.28 -17.08
C LEU A 352 22.91 20.32 -18.16
N THR A 353 23.28 19.13 -18.63
CA THR A 353 24.03 19.00 -19.89
C THR A 353 23.13 19.34 -21.08
N ASP A 354 23.72 19.77 -22.19
CA ASP A 354 22.99 20.09 -23.42
C ASP A 354 22.07 18.94 -23.89
N LYS A 355 22.53 17.69 -23.73
CA LYS A 355 21.73 16.50 -24.07
C LYS A 355 20.51 16.34 -23.17
N GLN A 356 20.67 16.54 -21.86
CA GLN A 356 19.58 16.44 -20.89
C GLN A 356 18.55 17.57 -21.11
N MET A 357 19.04 18.79 -21.37
CA MET A 357 18.19 19.94 -21.66
C MET A 357 17.39 19.73 -22.95
N ALA A 358 18.04 19.28 -24.04
CA ALA A 358 17.36 19.00 -25.30
C ALA A 358 16.27 17.92 -25.16
N LEU A 359 16.49 16.90 -24.33
CA LEU A 359 15.49 15.90 -24.03
C LEU A 359 14.28 16.51 -23.32
N LEU A 360 14.48 17.32 -22.28
CA LEU A 360 13.38 17.98 -21.57
C LEU A 360 12.62 18.98 -22.44
N GLU A 361 13.33 19.78 -23.23
CA GLU A 361 12.72 20.72 -24.18
C GLU A 361 11.83 20.00 -25.20
N ARG A 362 12.24 18.82 -25.67
CA ARG A 362 11.44 18.00 -26.58
C ARG A 362 10.15 17.48 -25.93
N GLU A 363 10.21 17.11 -24.66
CA GLU A 363 9.12 16.41 -23.97
C GLU A 363 8.13 17.35 -23.25
N PHE A 364 8.59 18.51 -22.79
CA PHE A 364 7.80 19.49 -22.04
C PHE A 364 7.56 20.80 -22.80
N GLY A 365 8.29 21.04 -23.91
CA GLY A 365 8.19 22.27 -24.69
C GLY A 365 8.79 23.49 -23.99
N LYS A 366 9.20 24.51 -24.76
CA LYS A 366 9.47 25.85 -24.21
C LYS A 366 8.14 26.57 -24.06
N GLY A 367 7.81 27.06 -22.87
CA GLY A 367 6.79 28.09 -22.74
C GLY A 367 7.19 29.26 -23.63
N ARG A 368 6.42 29.53 -24.69
CA ARG A 368 6.64 30.67 -25.59
C ARG A 368 5.85 31.87 -25.11
#